data_AF-A0A180FXP8-F1
#
_entry.id   AF-A0A180FXP8-F1
#
_cell.length_a   1.000
_cell.length_b   1.000
_cell.length_c   1.000
_cell.angle_alpha   90.00
_cell.angle_beta   90.00
_cell.angle_gamma   90.00
#
_symmetry.space_group_name_H-M   'P 1'
#
loop_
_entity.id
_entity.type
_entity.pdbx_description
1 polymer ?
#
loop_
_entity_poly.entity_id
_entity_poly.type
_entity_poly.pdbx_seq_one_letter_code
_entity_poly.pdbx_strand_id
1 'polypeptide(L)'
;MTDSVISDEKLKALAIETAIKSIPALTQENFSSWKERMINLFENLSVKEIFTNNTGIISVQNELFIRTIMTSKLDVEIQSNVVNKDNRGDALKI
;
A
#
# COMPACT_ATOMS: atom_id res chain seq x y z
N MET A 1 0.97 -2.47 39.07
CA MET A 1 0.11 -2.45 37.87
C MET A 1 0.65 -1.35 36.99
N THR A 2 1.50 -1.69 36.02
CA THR A 2 2.00 -0.70 35.05
C THR A 2 0.94 -0.57 33.98
N ASP A 3 0.31 0.61 33.92
CA ASP A 3 -0.58 0.98 32.83
C ASP A 3 0.09 0.65 31.50
N SER A 4 -0.59 -0.17 30.71
CA SER A 4 -0.17 -0.60 29.38
C SER A 4 -0.26 0.58 28.42
N VAL A 5 0.67 1.52 28.52
CA VAL A 5 0.90 2.51 27.46
C VAL A 5 1.32 1.72 26.22
N ILE A 6 0.45 1.70 25.20
CA ILE A 6 0.81 1.18 23.88
C ILE A 6 1.98 2.03 23.38
N SER A 7 3.12 1.40 23.06
CA SER A 7 4.25 2.14 22.48
C SER A 7 3.86 2.74 21.12
N ASP A 8 4.47 3.86 20.75
CA ASP A 8 4.21 4.54 19.47
C ASP A 8 4.41 3.59 18.28
N GLU A 9 5.40 2.69 18.35
CA GLU A 9 5.64 1.66 17.34
C GLU A 9 4.48 0.67 17.23
N LYS A 10 3.94 0.22 18.36
CA LYS A 10 2.79 -0.70 18.38
C LYS A 10 1.52 -0.02 17.90
N LEU A 11 1.33 1.26 18.26
CA LEU A 11 0.21 2.05 17.75
C LEU A 11 0.31 2.24 16.23
N LYS A 12 1.50 2.57 15.72
CA LYS A 12 1.75 2.71 14.27
C LYS A 12 1.52 1.40 13.53
N ALA A 13 2.00 0.27 14.06
CA ALA A 13 1.77 -1.04 13.47
C ALA A 13 0.27 -1.39 13.38
N LEU A 14 -0.48 -1.17 14.46
CA LEU A 14 -1.93 -1.40 14.50
C LEU A 14 -2.69 -0.47 13.54
N ALA A 15 -2.26 0.79 13.42
CA ALA A 15 -2.85 1.75 12.48
C ALA A 15 -2.62 1.32 11.02
N ILE A 16 -1.40 0.89 10.68
CA ILE A 16 -1.07 0.37 9.34
C ILE A 16 -1.87 -0.90 9.04
N GLU A 17 -1.94 -1.84 9.97
CA GLU A 17 -2.71 -3.08 9.80
C GLU A 17 -4.20 -2.78 9.57
N THR A 18 -4.76 -1.87 10.35
CA THR A 18 -6.14 -1.40 10.20
C THR A 18 -6.35 -0.73 8.84
N ALA A 19 -5.43 0.14 8.42
CA ALA A 19 -5.49 0.81 7.13
C ALA A 19 -5.50 -0.19 5.97
N ILE A 20 -4.58 -1.16 5.97
CA ILE A 20 -4.50 -2.24 4.97
C ILE A 20 -5.82 -3.03 4.92
N LYS A 21 -6.39 -3.39 6.07
CA LYS A 21 -7.68 -4.12 6.12
C LYS A 21 -8.84 -3.28 5.60
N SER A 22 -8.82 -1.97 5.81
CA SER A 22 -9.89 -1.05 5.39
C SER A 22 -9.89 -0.70 3.90
N ILE A 23 -8.78 -0.91 3.19
CA ILE A 23 -8.68 -0.65 1.75
C ILE A 23 -9.48 -1.74 1.01
N PRO A 24 -10.55 -1.37 0.27
CA PRO A 24 -11.30 -2.33 -0.53
C PRO A 24 -10.47 -2.81 -1.73
N ALA A 25 -10.91 -3.87 -2.41
CA ALA A 25 -10.39 -4.16 -3.73
C ALA A 25 -10.75 -3.01 -4.69
N LEU A 26 -9.81 -2.61 -5.54
CA LEU A 26 -10.04 -1.65 -6.61
C LEU A 26 -10.97 -2.29 -7.62
N THR A 27 -12.05 -1.57 -7.92
CA THR A 27 -12.99 -1.87 -8.99
C THR A 27 -13.09 -0.65 -9.91
N GLN A 28 -13.80 -0.77 -11.04
CA GLN A 28 -14.06 0.35 -11.94
C GLN A 28 -14.81 1.52 -11.28
N GLU A 29 -15.56 1.27 -10.21
CA GLU A 29 -16.48 2.24 -9.61
C GLU A 29 -15.87 3.01 -8.42
N ASN A 30 -14.77 2.51 -7.83
CA ASN A 30 -14.27 3.01 -6.55
C ASN A 30 -12.88 3.66 -6.61
N PHE A 31 -12.34 3.89 -7.80
CA PHE A 31 -10.95 4.32 -8.00
C PHE A 31 -10.54 5.53 -7.15
N SER A 32 -11.35 6.60 -7.10
CA SER A 32 -11.01 7.81 -6.33
C SER A 32 -10.85 7.52 -4.84
N SER A 33 -11.80 6.80 -4.24
CA SER A 33 -11.77 6.42 -2.82
C SER A 33 -10.66 5.43 -2.52
N TRP A 34 -10.43 4.47 -3.42
CA TRP A 34 -9.34 3.52 -3.32
C TRP A 34 -7.98 4.22 -3.34
N LYS A 35 -7.79 5.13 -4.31
CA LYS A 35 -6.55 5.90 -4.48
C LYS A 35 -6.22 6.74 -3.25
N GLU A 36 -7.21 7.43 -2.68
CA GLU A 36 -7.03 8.21 -1.46
C GLU A 36 -6.51 7.34 -0.30
N ARG A 37 -7.13 6.17 -0.09
CA ARG A 37 -6.70 5.25 0.98
C ARG A 37 -5.31 4.68 0.76
N MET A 38 -4.93 4.40 -0.50
CA MET A 38 -3.59 3.94 -0.85
C MET A 38 -2.53 5.03 -0.63
N ILE A 39 -2.83 6.28 -1.01
CA ILE A 39 -1.93 7.41 -0.73
C ILE A 39 -1.73 7.58 0.79
N ASN A 40 -2.80 7.51 1.57
CA ASN A 40 -2.71 7.59 3.04
C ASN A 40 -1.86 6.44 3.63
N LEU A 41 -1.98 5.22 3.09
CA LEU A 41 -1.10 4.12 3.48
C LEU A 41 0.37 4.43 3.15
N PHE A 42 0.65 4.96 1.96
CA PHE A 42 2.01 5.32 1.56
C PHE A 42 2.62 6.46 2.39
N GLU A 43 1.81 7.41 2.86
CA GLU A 43 2.25 8.43 3.81
C GLU A 43 2.64 7.80 5.15
N ASN A 44 1.81 6.88 5.67
CA ASN A 44 2.11 6.16 6.92
C ASN A 44 3.37 5.29 6.84
N LEU A 45 3.67 4.77 5.65
CA LEU A 45 4.88 4.01 5.33
C LEU A 45 6.07 4.90 4.95
N SER A 46 5.89 6.23 4.85
CA SER A 46 6.91 7.20 4.44
C SER A 46 7.50 6.93 3.05
N VAL A 47 6.66 6.44 2.12
CA VAL A 47 7.05 6.10 0.73
C VAL A 47 6.27 6.85 -0.34
N LYS A 48 5.28 7.69 0.03
CA LYS A 48 4.42 8.42 -0.92
C LYS A 48 5.19 9.08 -2.06
N GLU A 49 6.23 9.85 -1.73
CA GLU A 49 7.02 10.60 -2.71
C GLU A 49 7.70 9.72 -3.77
N ILE A 50 8.03 8.47 -3.41
CA ILE A 50 8.60 7.49 -4.35
C ILE A 50 7.54 7.11 -5.39
N PHE A 51 6.28 6.93 -4.98
CA PHE A 51 5.20 6.50 -5.88
C PHE A 51 4.52 7.65 -6.63
N THR A 52 4.52 8.87 -6.08
CA THR A 52 3.87 10.02 -6.73
C THR A 52 4.82 10.83 -7.60
N ASN A 53 6.07 10.99 -7.16
CA ASN A 53 7.04 11.88 -7.79
C ASN A 53 8.24 11.13 -8.38
N ASN A 54 8.30 9.80 -8.24
CA ASN A 54 9.44 8.97 -8.63
C ASN A 54 10.76 9.44 -8.01
N THR A 55 10.69 10.01 -6.80
CA THR A 55 11.83 10.54 -6.07
C THR A 55 12.21 9.60 -4.92
N GLY A 56 13.46 9.13 -4.91
CA GLY A 56 14.01 8.34 -3.81
C GLY A 56 14.36 6.90 -4.19
N ILE A 57 14.80 6.13 -3.19
CA ILE A 57 15.18 4.73 -3.34
C ILE A 57 14.37 3.93 -2.33
N ILE A 58 13.74 2.85 -2.79
CA ILE A 58 13.06 1.87 -1.94
C ILE A 58 13.93 0.61 -1.84
N SER A 59 14.02 0.02 -0.64
CA SER A 59 14.71 -1.26 -0.48
C SER A 59 13.93 -2.37 -1.19
N VAL A 60 14.64 -3.41 -1.64
CA VAL A 60 14.01 -4.59 -2.28
C VAL A 60 12.93 -5.21 -1.39
N GLN A 61 13.16 -5.26 -0.07
CA GLN A 61 12.19 -5.80 0.88
C GLN A 61 10.94 -4.93 0.99
N ASN A 62 11.10 -3.60 1.06
CA ASN A 62 9.97 -2.68 1.14
C ASN A 62 9.17 -2.65 -0.17
N GLU A 63 9.85 -2.72 -1.32
CA GLU A 63 9.22 -2.88 -2.64
C GLU A 63 8.33 -4.11 -2.66
N LEU A 64 8.87 -5.28 -2.26
CA LEU A 64 8.13 -6.53 -2.24
C LEU A 64 6.89 -6.45 -1.36
N PHE A 65 7.00 -5.84 -0.18
CA PHE A 65 5.85 -5.64 0.72
C PHE A 65 4.78 -4.75 0.09
N ILE A 66 5.16 -3.62 -0.50
CA ILE A 66 4.19 -2.70 -1.12
C ILE A 66 3.54 -3.35 -2.33
N ARG A 67 4.31 -4.01 -3.19
CA ARG A 67 3.77 -4.75 -4.34
C ARG A 67 2.77 -5.82 -3.91
N THR A 68 3.07 -6.55 -2.85
CA THR A 68 2.15 -7.55 -2.28
C THR A 68 0.84 -6.88 -1.82
N ILE A 69 0.93 -5.74 -1.13
CA ILE A 69 -0.27 -5.00 -0.70
C ILE A 69 -1.06 -4.52 -1.90
N MET A 70 -0.45 -3.79 -2.84
CA MET A 70 -1.14 -3.24 -4.01
C MET A 70 -1.85 -4.31 -4.82
N THR A 71 -1.13 -5.39 -5.17
CA THR A 71 -1.71 -6.50 -5.95
C THR A 71 -2.85 -7.19 -5.22
N SER A 72 -2.78 -7.35 -3.89
CA SER A 72 -3.88 -7.91 -3.08
C SER A 72 -5.13 -7.01 -3.02
N LYS A 73 -4.98 -5.73 -3.40
CA LYS A 73 -6.04 -4.73 -3.41
C LYS A 73 -6.55 -4.42 -4.80
N LEU A 74 -6.24 -5.24 -5.79
CA LEU A 74 -6.89 -5.21 -7.11
C LEU A 74 -7.94 -6.32 -7.14
N ASP A 75 -9.13 -6.04 -7.69
CA ASP A 75 -10.01 -7.14 -8.07
C ASP A 75 -9.38 -7.97 -9.21
N VAL A 76 -9.90 -9.16 -9.47
CA VAL A 76 -9.32 -10.10 -10.45
C VAL A 76 -9.32 -9.52 -11.88
N GLU A 77 -10.34 -8.73 -12.23
CA GLU A 77 -10.47 -8.14 -13.56
C GLU A 77 -9.47 -7.00 -13.77
N ILE A 78 -9.39 -6.07 -12.81
CA ILE A 78 -8.41 -5.00 -12.75
C ILE A 78 -7.00 -5.58 -12.74
N GLN A 79 -6.74 -6.59 -11.92
CA GLN A 79 -5.42 -7.22 -11.83
C GLN A 79 -4.99 -7.80 -13.18
N SER A 80 -5.89 -8.47 -13.90
CA SER A 80 -5.61 -9.06 -15.22
C SER A 80 -5.31 -8.00 -16.29
N ASN A 81 -5.84 -6.79 -16.12
CA ASN A 81 -5.66 -5.68 -17.06
C ASN A 81 -4.44 -4.80 -16.75
N VAL A 82 -4.07 -4.69 -15.47
CA VAL A 82 -2.99 -3.80 -15.01
C VAL A 82 -1.67 -4.55 -14.83
N VAL A 83 -1.69 -5.79 -14.32
CA VAL A 83 -0.48 -6.56 -14.00
C VAL A 83 -0.09 -7.45 -15.17
N ASN A 84 1.13 -7.26 -15.69
CA ASN A 84 1.67 -7.98 -16.82
C ASN A 84 3.14 -8.38 -16.59
N LYS A 85 3.78 -8.95 -17.62
CA LYS A 85 5.17 -9.42 -17.53
C LYS A 85 6.20 -8.32 -17.26
N ASP A 86 5.89 -7.07 -17.58
CA ASP A 86 6.80 -5.94 -17.51
C ASP A 86 6.74 -5.22 -16.16
N ASN A 87 5.62 -5.32 -15.42
CA ASN A 87 5.43 -4.65 -14.12
C ASN A 87 5.17 -5.57 -12.91
N ARG A 88 4.88 -6.87 -13.08
CA ARG A 88 4.58 -7.79 -11.96
C ARG A 88 5.67 -7.90 -10.87
N GLY A 89 6.88 -7.44 -11.16
CA GLY A 89 8.03 -7.44 -10.25
C GLY A 89 8.49 -6.05 -9.81
N ASP A 90 7.72 -5.00 -10.12
CA ASP A 90 8.10 -3.62 -9.85
C ASP A 90 6.87 -2.82 -9.42
N ALA A 91 6.76 -2.57 -8.12
CA ALA A 91 5.69 -1.78 -7.51
C ALA A 91 5.49 -0.42 -8.19
N LEU A 92 6.53 0.23 -8.69
CA LEU A 92 6.41 1.56 -9.30
C LEU A 92 5.78 1.53 -10.70
N LYS A 93 5.62 0.34 -11.28
CA LYS A 93 5.03 0.13 -12.61
C LYS A 93 3.63 -0.52 -12.57
N ILE A 94 3.12 -0.84 -11.39
CA ILE A 94 1.76 -1.35 -11.16
C ILE A 94 0.84 -0.15 -10.95
#